data_AF-A0A843BAG7-F1
#
_entry.id   AF-A0A843BAG7-F1
#
_cell.length_a   1.000
_cell.length_b   1.000
_cell.length_c   1.000
_cell.angle_alpha   90.00
_cell.angle_beta   90.00
_cell.angle_gamma   90.00
#
_symmetry.space_group_name_H-M   'P 1'
#
loop_
_entity.id
_entity.type
_entity.pdbx_description
1 polymer ?
#
loop_
_entity_poly.entity_id
_entity_poly.type
_entity_poly.pdbx_seq_one_letter_code
_entity_poly.pdbx_strand_id
1 'polypeptide(L)'
;MLPSTTPYDEISRGAVRRAVASVLLEGGRPIAMIEAARGRRYPGDDRQAQYRASPVWHTKRDLDVIVAERLNLDADALLGPERKSSDFSNHTAKIISELRHKGVLQDWNADRQFGIWRVADAPRLLAYRDRWARSAERHIHAEPDAGFAVSDLNRAFLSILDHGSKDNTYKFALARALLDHCRDHADASDNPLEVPYVYFADKFMRYYFHQEYKFHIRQNFHPNKPPRAISILHASFGETAPGDLDLLDKRKVDEARDRFLAGIFGHARRKTSLVIPRFQNVRGGQSGGTAGAFYEYDDDAQMLTLRPAALAFLRRNHAVLSKAVLAEWAKFLERINPSLPMLVAKIERDEARRRPLTGYRRLYLRQWCHCFYCGDRLERGHIHVDHLIPWSYLFDDNAWNLVLACQDCNLKKG
;
A
#
# COMPACT_ATOMS: atom_id res chain seq x y z
N MET A 1 -0.35 -33.83 -34.30
CA MET A 1 -1.00 -33.05 -33.24
C MET A 1 -0.25 -31.73 -33.13
N LEU A 2 -0.88 -30.60 -33.43
CA LEU A 2 -0.27 -29.28 -33.19
C LEU A 2 -0.12 -29.10 -31.67
N PRO A 3 1.00 -28.52 -31.17
CA PRO A 3 1.16 -28.27 -29.74
C PRO A 3 0.02 -27.36 -29.26
N SER A 4 -0.59 -27.68 -28.12
CA SER A 4 -1.61 -26.82 -27.53
C SER A 4 -0.98 -25.47 -27.14
N THR A 5 -1.52 -24.37 -27.64
CA THR A 5 -1.14 -23.01 -27.23
C THR A 5 -1.62 -22.76 -25.80
N THR A 6 -0.81 -22.08 -25.00
CA THR A 6 -1.17 -21.74 -23.61
C THR A 6 -2.11 -20.52 -23.60
N PRO A 7 -3.21 -20.53 -22.83
CA PRO A 7 -4.03 -19.34 -22.61
C PRO A 7 -3.22 -18.20 -21.95
N TYR A 8 -3.46 -16.95 -22.35
CA TYR A 8 -2.70 -15.81 -21.83
C TYR A 8 -2.88 -15.58 -20.33
N ASP A 9 -4.08 -15.87 -19.81
CA ASP A 9 -4.45 -15.81 -18.41
C ASP A 9 -3.73 -16.83 -17.52
N GLU A 10 -3.11 -17.85 -18.12
CA GLU A 10 -2.26 -18.82 -17.42
C GLU A 10 -0.78 -18.41 -17.38
N ILE A 11 -0.39 -17.34 -18.10
CA ILE A 11 0.99 -16.85 -18.10
C ILE A 11 1.20 -15.79 -17.02
N SER A 12 2.09 -16.09 -16.06
CA SER A 12 2.46 -15.14 -15.01
C SER A 12 2.99 -13.82 -15.57
N ARG A 13 2.69 -12.71 -14.88
CA ARG A 13 3.18 -11.40 -15.32
C ARG A 13 4.70 -11.28 -15.35
N GLY A 14 5.38 -11.96 -14.42
CA GLY A 14 6.84 -12.07 -14.39
C GLY A 14 7.42 -12.77 -15.63
N ALA A 15 6.75 -13.79 -16.17
CA ALA A 15 7.15 -14.45 -17.41
C ALA A 15 7.08 -13.49 -18.61
N VAL A 16 6.01 -12.69 -18.71
CA VAL A 16 5.88 -11.65 -19.74
C VAL A 16 7.00 -10.62 -19.63
N ARG A 17 7.29 -10.13 -18.42
CA ARG A 17 8.39 -9.19 -18.16
C ARG A 17 9.75 -9.75 -18.60
N ARG A 18 10.04 -11.00 -18.22
CA ARG A 18 11.28 -11.70 -18.61
C ARG A 18 11.37 -11.83 -20.12
N ALA A 19 10.30 -12.28 -20.78
CA ALA A 19 10.27 -12.44 -22.23
C ALA A 19 10.50 -11.11 -22.95
N VAL A 20 9.83 -10.03 -22.53
CA VAL A 20 10.06 -8.67 -23.09
C VAL A 20 11.52 -8.26 -22.96
N ALA A 21 12.14 -8.41 -21.78
CA ALA A 21 13.55 -8.05 -21.61
C ALA A 21 14.49 -8.92 -22.46
N SER A 22 14.23 -10.22 -22.57
CA SER A 22 15.01 -11.11 -23.43
C SER A 22 14.93 -10.71 -24.90
N VAL A 23 13.74 -10.44 -25.44
CA VAL A 23 13.58 -9.98 -26.84
C VAL A 23 14.35 -8.69 -27.09
N LEU A 24 14.27 -7.74 -26.15
CA LEU A 24 14.99 -6.46 -26.27
C LEU A 24 16.52 -6.64 -26.24
N LEU A 25 17.04 -7.65 -25.56
CA LEU A 25 18.48 -7.92 -25.47
C LEU A 25 19.04 -8.67 -26.69
N GLU A 26 18.18 -9.34 -27.48
CA GLU A 26 18.58 -10.10 -28.67
C GLU A 26 18.87 -9.21 -29.89
N GLY A 27 18.62 -7.90 -29.78
CA GLY A 27 18.79 -6.94 -30.86
C GLY A 27 17.57 -6.82 -31.76
N GLY A 28 17.59 -5.79 -32.60
CA GLY A 28 16.46 -5.37 -33.42
C GLY A 28 16.80 -5.33 -34.90
N ARG A 29 16.13 -4.45 -35.63
CA ARG A 29 16.37 -4.23 -37.07
C ARG A 29 16.96 -2.83 -37.31
N PRO A 30 17.71 -2.63 -38.40
CA PRO A 30 18.04 -1.28 -38.86
C PRO A 30 16.76 -0.52 -39.24
N ILE A 31 16.78 0.82 -39.10
CA ILE A 31 15.62 1.66 -39.44
C ILE A 31 15.18 1.46 -40.89
N ALA A 32 16.12 1.29 -41.83
CA ALA A 32 15.82 1.08 -43.24
C ALA A 32 14.96 -0.17 -43.48
N MET A 33 15.18 -1.26 -42.72
CA MET A 33 14.37 -2.47 -42.82
C MET A 33 12.96 -2.26 -42.24
N ILE A 34 12.84 -1.47 -41.16
CA ILE A 34 11.54 -1.12 -40.57
C ILE A 34 10.74 -0.24 -41.54
N GLU A 35 11.39 0.73 -42.18
CA GLU A 35 10.78 1.61 -43.18
C GLU A 35 10.30 0.83 -44.40
N ALA A 36 11.13 -0.09 -44.91
CA ALA A 36 10.79 -0.96 -46.04
C ALA A 36 9.59 -1.86 -45.70
N ALA A 37 9.58 -2.50 -44.53
CA ALA A 37 8.50 -3.38 -44.11
C ALA A 37 7.16 -2.66 -43.91
N ARG A 38 7.19 -1.37 -43.54
CA ARG A 38 5.98 -0.57 -43.27
C ARG A 38 5.59 0.38 -44.40
N GLY A 39 6.39 0.47 -45.46
CA GLY A 39 6.17 1.40 -46.57
C GLY A 39 6.16 2.87 -46.17
N ARG A 40 6.82 3.25 -45.07
CA ARG A 40 6.81 4.61 -44.50
C ARG A 40 8.19 4.99 -44.00
N ARG A 41 8.60 6.25 -44.24
CA ARG A 41 9.83 6.84 -43.66
C ARG A 41 9.62 7.34 -42.23
N TYR A 42 10.63 7.15 -41.39
CA TYR A 42 10.67 7.55 -39.98
C TYR A 42 11.84 8.52 -39.74
N PRO A 43 11.59 9.84 -39.62
CA PRO A 43 12.64 10.80 -39.30
C PRO A 43 13.12 10.61 -37.86
N GLY A 44 14.43 10.43 -37.68
CA GLY A 44 15.05 10.24 -36.37
C GLY A 44 15.44 11.54 -35.70
N ASP A 45 15.72 11.44 -34.41
CA ASP A 45 16.46 12.46 -33.67
C ASP A 45 17.95 12.45 -34.10
N ASP A 46 18.57 13.62 -34.21
CA ASP A 46 19.98 13.79 -34.58
C ASP A 46 20.90 12.96 -33.66
N ARG A 47 20.54 12.89 -32.37
CA ARG A 47 21.27 12.10 -31.36
C ARG A 47 21.25 10.60 -31.65
N GLN A 48 20.25 10.13 -32.40
CA GLN A 48 20.06 8.72 -32.74
C GLN A 48 20.59 8.38 -34.14
N ALA A 49 20.92 9.39 -34.98
CA ALA A 49 21.31 9.20 -36.37
C ALA A 49 22.48 8.20 -36.55
N GLN A 50 23.45 8.23 -35.62
CA GLN A 50 24.60 7.30 -35.61
C GLN A 50 24.21 5.82 -35.52
N TYR A 51 23.04 5.51 -34.94
CA TYR A 51 22.55 4.13 -34.76
C TYR A 51 21.55 3.71 -35.85
N ARG A 52 21.29 4.54 -36.87
CA ARG A 52 20.26 4.27 -37.89
C ARG A 52 20.47 2.94 -38.63
N ALA A 53 21.73 2.63 -38.94
CA ALA A 53 22.13 1.40 -39.63
C ALA A 53 22.30 0.20 -38.69
N SER A 54 22.32 0.42 -37.37
CA SER A 54 22.55 -0.63 -36.39
C SER A 54 21.29 -1.49 -36.20
N PRO A 55 21.42 -2.82 -36.07
CA PRO A 55 20.29 -3.72 -35.82
C PRO A 55 19.87 -3.70 -34.34
N VAL A 56 19.42 -2.54 -33.87
CA VAL A 56 19.10 -2.29 -32.44
C VAL A 56 17.69 -1.76 -32.23
N TRP A 57 16.93 -1.53 -33.30
CA TRP A 57 15.61 -0.92 -33.22
C TRP A 57 14.51 -1.96 -33.20
N HIS A 58 13.67 -1.86 -32.18
CA HIS A 58 12.50 -2.70 -31.97
C HIS A 58 11.24 -1.88 -32.24
N THR A 59 10.23 -2.51 -32.82
CA THR A 59 8.89 -1.91 -32.92
C THR A 59 7.93 -2.62 -31.97
N LYS A 60 6.89 -1.90 -31.52
CA LYS A 60 5.87 -2.50 -30.63
C LYS A 60 5.26 -3.79 -31.18
N ARG A 61 4.93 -3.79 -32.47
CA ARG A 61 4.27 -4.93 -33.11
C ARG A 61 5.19 -6.14 -33.18
N ASP A 62 6.44 -5.94 -33.59
CA ASP A 62 7.40 -7.04 -33.70
C ASP A 62 7.74 -7.60 -32.32
N LEU A 63 7.90 -6.72 -31.32
CA LEU A 63 8.12 -7.13 -29.94
C LEU A 63 6.97 -8.02 -29.42
N ASP A 64 5.72 -7.60 -29.60
CA ASP A 64 4.55 -8.35 -29.14
C ASP A 64 4.48 -9.75 -29.75
N VAL A 65 4.73 -9.87 -31.06
CA VAL A 65 4.71 -11.15 -31.77
C VAL A 65 5.78 -12.08 -31.20
N ILE A 66 7.03 -11.61 -31.12
CA ILE A 66 8.15 -12.45 -30.64
C ILE A 66 7.94 -12.84 -29.17
N VAL A 67 7.40 -11.93 -28.34
CA VAL A 67 7.08 -12.24 -26.93
C VAL A 67 5.97 -13.30 -26.85
N ALA A 68 4.92 -13.20 -27.68
CA ALA A 68 3.83 -14.18 -27.69
C ALA A 68 4.33 -15.57 -28.12
N GLU A 69 5.10 -15.64 -29.21
CA GLU A 69 5.72 -16.88 -29.70
C GLU A 69 6.62 -17.52 -28.64
N ARG A 70 7.46 -16.72 -27.98
CA ARG A 70 8.37 -17.18 -26.93
C ARG A 70 7.65 -17.74 -25.70
N LEU A 71 6.43 -17.27 -25.45
CA LEU A 71 5.58 -17.73 -24.34
C LEU A 71 4.61 -18.83 -24.78
N ASN A 72 4.76 -19.36 -26.01
CA ASN A 72 3.87 -20.37 -26.59
C ASN A 72 2.39 -19.95 -26.58
N LEU A 73 2.13 -18.65 -26.79
CA LEU A 73 0.80 -18.07 -26.87
C LEU A 73 0.30 -18.08 -28.33
N ASP A 74 -1.02 -18.14 -28.50
CA ASP A 74 -1.65 -17.92 -29.80
C ASP A 74 -1.56 -16.42 -30.19
N ALA A 75 -0.53 -16.09 -30.97
CA ALA A 75 -0.27 -14.72 -31.40
C ALA A 75 -1.40 -14.16 -32.29
N ASP A 76 -2.06 -15.00 -33.08
CA ASP A 76 -3.15 -14.57 -33.97
C ASP A 76 -4.40 -14.22 -33.15
N ALA A 77 -4.72 -15.02 -32.13
CA ALA A 77 -5.82 -14.71 -31.21
C ALA A 77 -5.56 -13.46 -30.34
N LEU A 78 -4.30 -13.15 -30.02
CA LEU A 78 -3.94 -12.02 -29.16
C LEU A 78 -3.70 -10.70 -29.91
N LEU A 79 -3.15 -10.77 -31.13
CA LEU A 79 -2.67 -9.60 -31.87
C LEU A 79 -3.42 -9.38 -33.19
N GLY A 80 -4.21 -10.38 -33.61
CA GLY A 80 -4.99 -10.32 -34.83
C GLY A 80 -6.16 -9.34 -34.81
N PRO A 81 -6.84 -9.18 -35.96
CA PRO A 81 -8.02 -8.33 -36.08
C PRO A 81 -9.20 -8.84 -35.23
N GLU A 82 -9.31 -10.16 -35.04
CA GLU A 82 -10.40 -10.83 -34.31
C GLU A 82 -10.12 -11.00 -32.80
N ARG A 83 -9.10 -10.31 -32.26
CA ARG A 83 -8.72 -10.47 -30.84
C ARG A 83 -9.86 -10.05 -29.91
N LYS A 84 -10.09 -10.84 -28.87
CA LYS A 84 -11.14 -10.58 -27.86
C LYS A 84 -10.69 -9.66 -26.72
N SER A 85 -9.38 -9.54 -26.50
CA SER A 85 -8.80 -8.67 -25.46
C SER A 85 -7.55 -7.95 -25.97
N SER A 86 -7.23 -6.82 -25.34
CA SER A 86 -5.99 -6.07 -25.54
C SER A 86 -5.00 -6.21 -24.37
N ASP A 87 -5.31 -7.07 -23.39
CA ASP A 87 -4.57 -7.16 -22.13
C ASP A 87 -3.09 -7.48 -22.33
N PHE A 88 -2.78 -8.43 -23.22
CA PHE A 88 -1.39 -8.77 -23.55
C PHE A 88 -0.63 -7.57 -24.10
N SER A 89 -1.14 -6.92 -25.15
CA SER A 89 -0.52 -5.73 -25.75
C SER A 89 -0.44 -4.55 -24.78
N ASN A 90 -1.43 -4.38 -23.90
CA ASN A 90 -1.41 -3.36 -22.84
C ASN A 90 -0.35 -3.66 -21.80
N HIS A 91 -0.18 -4.92 -21.44
CA HIS A 91 0.82 -5.35 -20.47
C HIS A 91 2.24 -5.12 -21.00
N THR A 92 2.55 -5.55 -22.22
CA THR A 92 3.87 -5.29 -22.83
C THR A 92 4.10 -3.79 -23.03
N ALA A 93 3.06 -3.01 -23.37
CA ALA A 93 3.17 -1.54 -23.46
C ALA A 93 3.53 -0.89 -22.11
N LYS A 94 2.94 -1.35 -21.00
CA LYS A 94 3.27 -0.87 -19.66
C LYS A 94 4.74 -1.15 -19.32
N ILE A 95 5.23 -2.35 -19.63
CA ILE A 95 6.64 -2.73 -19.41
C ILE A 95 7.58 -1.82 -20.21
N ILE A 96 7.27 -1.57 -21.49
CA ILE A 96 8.06 -0.66 -22.33
C ILE A 96 8.04 0.77 -21.77
N SER A 97 6.87 1.26 -21.36
CA SER A 97 6.76 2.58 -20.75
C SER A 97 7.59 2.71 -19.47
N GLU A 98 7.59 1.67 -18.63
CA GLU A 98 8.41 1.61 -17.42
C GLU A 98 9.91 1.68 -17.76
N LEU A 99 10.37 0.88 -18.73
CA LEU A 99 11.77 0.86 -19.16
C LEU A 99 12.20 2.19 -19.82
N ARG A 100 11.32 2.84 -20.58
CA ARG A 100 11.55 4.19 -21.12
C ARG A 100 11.71 5.22 -20.01
N HIS A 101 10.81 5.23 -19.02
CA HIS A 101 10.87 6.16 -17.90
C HIS A 101 12.15 5.98 -17.06
N LYS A 102 12.64 4.74 -16.94
CA LYS A 102 13.89 4.41 -16.24
C LYS A 102 15.16 4.73 -17.05
N GLY A 103 15.02 5.22 -18.28
CA GLY A 103 16.12 5.56 -19.19
C GLY A 103 16.79 4.34 -19.82
N VAL A 104 16.21 3.14 -19.68
CA VAL A 104 16.75 1.90 -20.25
C VAL A 104 16.50 1.82 -21.75
N LEU A 105 15.35 2.35 -22.18
CA LEU A 105 14.98 2.46 -23.60
C LEU A 105 15.02 3.92 -24.04
N GLN A 106 15.49 4.14 -25.27
CA GLN A 106 15.42 5.43 -25.94
C GLN A 106 14.62 5.32 -27.23
N ASP A 107 13.76 6.30 -27.46
CA ASP A 107 12.97 6.42 -28.69
C ASP A 107 13.86 6.82 -29.88
N TRP A 108 13.48 6.34 -31.07
CA TRP A 108 14.07 6.80 -32.34
C TRP A 108 13.88 8.31 -32.54
N ASN A 109 12.76 8.84 -32.06
CA ASN A 109 12.44 10.26 -32.06
C ASN A 109 11.70 10.58 -30.76
N ALA A 110 12.30 11.42 -29.90
CA ALA A 110 11.71 11.73 -28.59
C ALA A 110 10.42 12.56 -28.71
N ASP A 111 10.31 13.40 -29.73
CA ASP A 111 9.17 14.29 -29.96
C ASP A 111 8.02 13.60 -30.69
N ARG A 112 8.28 12.42 -31.29
CA ARG A 112 7.30 11.68 -32.09
C ARG A 112 7.24 10.22 -31.65
N GLN A 113 6.07 9.83 -31.12
CA GLN A 113 5.82 8.46 -30.68
C GLN A 113 5.61 7.49 -31.85
N PHE A 114 6.70 7.13 -32.54
CA PHE A 114 6.66 6.13 -33.60
C PHE A 114 6.53 4.69 -33.07
N GLY A 115 6.72 4.49 -31.76
CA GLY A 115 6.77 3.16 -31.16
C GLY A 115 7.99 2.36 -31.64
N ILE A 116 9.11 3.05 -31.84
CA ILE A 116 10.40 2.51 -32.28
C ILE A 116 11.45 2.88 -31.23
N TRP A 117 12.09 1.87 -30.64
CA TRP A 117 12.99 2.04 -29.50
C TRP A 117 14.24 1.19 -29.64
N ARG A 118 15.32 1.62 -28.99
CA ARG A 118 16.49 0.80 -28.76
C ARG A 118 16.81 0.70 -27.27
N VAL A 119 17.55 -0.33 -26.90
CA VAL A 119 18.15 -0.44 -25.58
C VAL A 119 19.33 0.52 -25.48
N ALA A 120 19.29 1.45 -24.53
CA ALA A 120 20.36 2.40 -24.24
C ALA A 120 21.24 1.96 -23.06
N ASP A 121 20.70 1.14 -22.16
CA ASP A 121 21.40 0.62 -20.98
C ASP A 121 21.18 -0.91 -20.87
N ALA A 122 21.94 -1.66 -21.68
CA ALA A 122 21.85 -3.12 -21.71
C ALA A 122 22.24 -3.79 -20.38
N PRO A 123 23.28 -3.36 -19.64
CA PRO A 123 23.58 -3.92 -18.32
C PRO A 123 22.41 -3.79 -17.34
N ARG A 124 21.72 -2.64 -17.32
CA ARG A 124 20.56 -2.44 -16.45
C ARG A 124 19.36 -3.27 -16.89
N LEU A 125 19.13 -3.43 -18.19
CA LEU A 125 18.10 -4.32 -18.71
C LEU A 125 18.39 -5.79 -18.36
N LEU A 126 19.65 -6.22 -18.45
CA LEU A 126 20.10 -7.54 -18.03
C LEU A 126 19.83 -7.78 -16.55
N ALA A 127 20.16 -6.80 -15.70
CA ALA A 127 19.86 -6.86 -14.27
C ALA A 127 18.35 -6.96 -13.99
N TYR A 128 17.49 -6.29 -14.75
CA TYR A 128 16.04 -6.44 -14.66
C TYR A 128 15.58 -7.83 -15.10
N ARG A 129 16.06 -8.32 -16.25
CA ARG A 129 15.75 -9.67 -16.74
C ARG A 129 16.10 -10.73 -15.71
N ASP A 130 17.32 -10.70 -15.17
CA ASP A 130 17.79 -11.70 -14.22
C ASP A 130 17.07 -11.58 -12.87
N ARG A 131 16.64 -10.37 -12.49
CA ARG A 131 15.82 -10.17 -11.28
C ARG A 131 14.41 -10.73 -11.45
N TRP A 132 13.76 -10.44 -12.57
CA TRP A 132 12.47 -11.04 -12.94
C TRP A 132 12.58 -12.55 -13.11
N ALA A 133 13.75 -13.02 -13.54
CA ALA A 133 14.04 -14.43 -13.67
C ALA A 133 14.10 -15.15 -12.31
N ARG A 134 14.86 -14.60 -11.37
CA ARG A 134 14.93 -15.10 -9.99
C ARG A 134 13.62 -15.01 -9.25
N SER A 135 12.73 -14.09 -9.61
CA SER A 135 11.37 -14.06 -9.06
C SER A 135 10.62 -15.30 -9.54
N ALA A 136 10.53 -15.52 -10.86
CA ALA A 136 9.78 -16.65 -11.42
C ALA A 136 10.41 -18.04 -11.14
N GLU A 137 11.75 -18.17 -11.06
CA GLU A 137 12.42 -19.44 -10.74
C GLU A 137 12.27 -19.84 -9.27
N ARG A 138 12.21 -18.87 -8.34
CA ARG A 138 11.86 -19.13 -6.93
C ARG A 138 10.44 -19.66 -6.75
N HIS A 139 9.59 -19.57 -7.77
CA HIS A 139 8.23 -20.12 -7.74
C HIS A 139 8.11 -21.49 -8.41
N ILE A 140 9.04 -21.86 -9.30
CA ILE A 140 9.05 -23.17 -10.00
C ILE A 140 9.93 -24.19 -9.27
N HIS A 141 11.03 -23.75 -8.66
CA HIS A 141 11.97 -24.60 -7.91
C HIS A 141 11.98 -24.33 -6.41
N ALA A 142 10.95 -23.68 -5.88
CA ALA A 142 10.64 -23.91 -4.48
C ALA A 142 10.25 -25.39 -4.33
N GLU A 143 11.24 -26.25 -4.04
CA GLU A 143 11.08 -27.26 -3.00
C GLU A 143 10.13 -26.66 -1.95
N PRO A 144 9.05 -27.35 -1.52
CA PRO A 144 8.16 -26.82 -0.51
C PRO A 144 9.06 -26.32 0.60
N ASP A 145 9.13 -24.99 0.71
CA ASP A 145 10.06 -24.28 1.60
C ASP A 145 10.01 -25.07 2.91
N ALA A 146 11.15 -25.36 3.53
CA ALA A 146 11.19 -25.93 4.88
C ALA A 146 10.60 -24.89 5.84
N GLY A 147 9.30 -24.68 5.70
CA GLY A 147 8.72 -23.36 5.52
C GLY A 147 7.70 -23.18 6.59
N PHE A 148 7.70 -21.96 7.15
CA PHE A 148 6.86 -21.54 8.25
C PHE A 148 5.56 -22.32 8.28
N ALA A 149 5.39 -23.17 9.29
CA ALA A 149 4.15 -23.91 9.43
C ALA A 149 3.00 -22.90 9.50
N VAL A 150 1.79 -23.31 9.13
CA VAL A 150 0.62 -22.41 9.20
C VAL A 150 0.46 -21.81 10.62
N SER A 151 0.82 -22.58 11.65
CA SER A 151 0.90 -22.11 13.04
C SER A 151 1.89 -20.95 13.25
N ASP A 152 3.02 -20.96 12.53
CA ASP A 152 4.05 -19.94 12.62
C ASP A 152 3.63 -18.67 11.88
N LEU A 153 2.96 -18.79 10.73
CA LEU A 153 2.38 -17.66 10.01
C LEU A 153 1.28 -16.97 10.82
N ASN A 154 0.41 -17.75 11.49
CA ASN A 154 -0.61 -17.18 12.37
C ASN A 154 0.02 -16.42 13.54
N ARG A 155 0.97 -17.06 14.23
CA ARG A 155 1.71 -16.44 15.35
C ARG A 155 2.46 -15.19 14.91
N ALA A 156 3.10 -15.24 13.75
CA ALA A 156 3.83 -14.11 13.17
C ALA A 156 2.88 -12.95 12.86
N PHE A 157 1.73 -13.22 12.25
CA PHE A 157 0.77 -12.18 11.88
C PHE A 157 0.19 -11.49 13.13
N LEU A 158 -0.24 -12.26 14.12
CA LEU A 158 -0.73 -11.71 15.39
C LEU A 158 0.36 -10.93 16.13
N SER A 159 1.60 -11.44 16.17
CA SER A 159 2.74 -10.73 16.77
C SER A 159 3.03 -9.38 16.09
N ILE A 160 2.85 -9.28 14.76
CA ILE A 160 2.94 -8.00 14.03
C ILE A 160 1.87 -7.01 14.54
N LEU A 161 0.64 -7.48 14.72
CA LEU A 161 -0.49 -6.66 15.18
C LEU A 161 -0.38 -6.26 16.65
N ASP A 162 0.10 -7.15 17.52
CA ASP A 162 0.13 -6.91 18.96
C ASP A 162 1.43 -6.21 19.39
N HIS A 163 2.57 -6.80 19.03
CA HIS A 163 3.88 -6.45 19.60
C HIS A 163 4.78 -5.65 18.65
N GLY A 164 4.43 -5.57 17.36
CA GLY A 164 5.18 -4.73 16.44
C GLY A 164 5.25 -3.28 16.94
N SER A 165 6.44 -2.67 16.94
CA SER A 165 6.56 -1.23 17.20
C SER A 165 5.70 -0.44 16.20
N LYS A 166 4.89 0.49 16.72
CA LYS A 166 3.88 1.26 15.97
C LYS A 166 3.86 2.70 16.48
N ASP A 167 4.48 3.59 15.73
CA ASP A 167 4.34 5.04 15.95
C ASP A 167 3.06 5.59 15.29
N ASN A 168 2.51 4.86 14.33
CA ASN A 168 1.30 5.20 13.58
C ASN A 168 0.54 3.93 13.12
N THR A 169 -0.57 4.12 12.43
CA THR A 169 -1.51 3.06 12.01
C THR A 169 -1.14 2.33 10.72
N TYR A 170 0.04 2.55 10.13
CA TYR A 170 0.38 2.02 8.79
C TYR A 170 0.41 0.49 8.71
N LYS A 171 0.79 -0.20 9.80
CA LYS A 171 0.78 -1.67 9.80
C LYS A 171 -0.62 -2.24 9.65
N PHE A 172 -1.61 -1.63 10.32
CA PHE A 172 -3.01 -2.05 10.19
C PHE A 172 -3.56 -1.77 8.80
N ALA A 173 -3.26 -0.59 8.25
CA ALA A 173 -3.66 -0.22 6.90
C ALA A 173 -3.06 -1.17 5.84
N LEU A 174 -1.78 -1.55 5.98
CA LEU A 174 -1.13 -2.49 5.07
C LEU A 174 -1.69 -3.91 5.22
N ALA A 175 -1.87 -4.41 6.45
CA ALA A 175 -2.46 -5.73 6.71
C ALA A 175 -3.85 -5.83 6.09
N ARG A 176 -4.70 -4.81 6.30
CA ARG A 176 -6.03 -4.73 5.69
C ARG A 176 -5.96 -4.73 4.17
N ALA A 177 -5.12 -3.87 3.58
CA ALA A 177 -4.99 -3.78 2.13
C ALA A 177 -4.50 -5.10 1.49
N LEU A 178 -3.58 -5.82 2.14
CA LEU A 178 -3.11 -7.14 1.72
C LEU A 178 -4.24 -8.19 1.77
N LEU A 179 -4.99 -8.24 2.87
CA LEU A 179 -6.12 -9.16 3.02
C LEU A 179 -7.20 -8.90 1.97
N ASP A 180 -7.58 -7.63 1.77
CA ASP A 180 -8.52 -7.23 0.72
C ASP A 180 -8.02 -7.67 -0.66
N HIS A 181 -6.74 -7.48 -0.96
CA HIS A 181 -6.17 -7.88 -2.25
C HIS A 181 -6.21 -9.39 -2.46
N CYS A 182 -5.89 -10.17 -1.42
CA CYS A 182 -5.94 -11.63 -1.45
C CYS A 182 -7.36 -12.16 -1.70
N ARG A 183 -8.38 -11.50 -1.12
CA ARG A 183 -9.79 -11.81 -1.33
C ARG A 183 -10.23 -11.46 -2.75
N ASP A 184 -9.92 -10.25 -3.20
CA ASP A 184 -10.37 -9.75 -4.50
C ASP A 184 -9.76 -10.53 -5.67
N HIS A 185 -8.68 -11.28 -5.42
CA HIS A 185 -8.02 -12.17 -6.38
C HIS A 185 -8.12 -13.65 -5.96
N ALA A 186 -9.18 -14.06 -5.25
CA ALA A 186 -9.30 -15.44 -4.75
C ALA A 186 -9.25 -16.49 -5.87
N ASP A 187 -9.82 -16.15 -7.03
CA ASP A 187 -9.94 -17.04 -8.20
C ASP A 187 -8.79 -16.89 -9.21
N ALA A 188 -7.84 -15.99 -8.95
CA ALA A 188 -6.69 -15.82 -9.83
C ALA A 188 -5.74 -17.01 -9.69
N SER A 189 -5.40 -17.64 -10.82
CA SER A 189 -4.35 -18.65 -10.98
C SER A 189 -2.94 -18.08 -10.70
N ASP A 190 -2.82 -16.76 -10.56
CA ASP A 190 -1.58 -16.02 -10.28
C ASP A 190 -0.92 -16.53 -8.98
N ASN A 191 0.01 -17.45 -9.18
CA ASN A 191 0.98 -17.86 -8.17
C ASN A 191 2.37 -17.57 -8.74
N PRO A 192 3.11 -16.59 -8.19
CA PRO A 192 2.80 -15.82 -6.99
C PRO A 192 1.78 -14.69 -7.22
N LEU A 193 1.05 -14.31 -6.16
CA LEU A 193 0.23 -13.11 -6.20
C LEU A 193 1.12 -11.86 -6.04
N GLU A 194 1.23 -11.08 -7.12
CA GLU A 194 1.98 -9.83 -7.17
C GLU A 194 1.07 -8.62 -6.91
N VAL A 195 1.49 -7.73 -6.01
CA VAL A 195 0.75 -6.53 -5.59
C VAL A 195 1.58 -5.28 -5.89
N PRO A 196 1.14 -4.41 -6.82
CA PRO A 196 1.87 -3.18 -7.13
C PRO A 196 1.71 -2.14 -6.02
N TYR A 197 2.75 -1.35 -5.74
CA TYR A 197 2.70 -0.35 -4.65
C TYR A 197 1.63 0.72 -4.85
N VAL A 198 1.28 1.03 -6.11
CA VAL A 198 0.19 1.96 -6.42
C VAL A 198 -1.16 1.50 -5.85
N TYR A 199 -1.38 0.19 -5.72
CA TYR A 199 -2.57 -0.34 -5.06
C TYR A 199 -2.58 0.02 -3.56
N PHE A 200 -1.45 -0.14 -2.86
CA PHE A 200 -1.36 0.26 -1.46
C PHE A 200 -1.48 1.78 -1.28
N ALA A 201 -0.93 2.57 -2.20
CA ALA A 201 -1.07 4.01 -2.20
C ALA A 201 -2.54 4.45 -2.29
N ASP A 202 -3.32 3.85 -3.20
CA ASP A 202 -4.76 4.10 -3.33
C ASP A 202 -5.52 3.71 -2.06
N LYS A 203 -5.30 2.49 -1.54
CA LYS A 203 -5.96 2.03 -0.31
C LYS A 203 -5.64 2.93 0.89
N PHE A 204 -4.38 3.31 1.08
CA PHE A 204 -3.97 4.21 2.17
C PHE A 204 -4.67 5.56 2.04
N MET A 205 -4.65 6.16 0.85
CA MET A 205 -5.34 7.43 0.60
C MET A 205 -6.81 7.34 0.99
N ARG A 206 -7.53 6.30 0.51
CA ARG A 206 -8.96 6.11 0.83
C ARG A 206 -9.22 5.89 2.31
N TYR A 207 -8.44 5.05 2.98
CA TYR A 207 -8.60 4.78 4.42
C TYR A 207 -8.40 6.05 5.25
N TYR A 208 -7.33 6.79 4.98
CA TYR A 208 -6.99 7.97 5.75
C TYR A 208 -7.84 9.18 5.40
N PHE A 209 -8.29 9.33 4.15
CA PHE A 209 -9.19 10.41 3.75
C PHE A 209 -10.47 10.40 4.60
N HIS A 210 -11.11 9.23 4.72
CA HIS A 210 -12.34 9.10 5.50
C HIS A 210 -12.09 9.32 7.00
N GLN A 211 -11.00 8.78 7.54
CA GLN A 211 -10.69 8.93 8.96
C GLN A 211 -10.32 10.36 9.35
N GLU A 212 -9.61 11.08 8.48
CA GLU A 212 -9.15 12.46 8.71
C GLU A 212 -10.27 13.48 8.51
N TYR A 213 -10.92 13.47 7.33
CA TYR A 213 -11.84 14.56 6.97
C TYR A 213 -13.26 14.38 7.49
N LYS A 214 -13.71 13.14 7.71
CA LYS A 214 -15.08 12.89 8.20
C LYS A 214 -15.15 12.76 9.72
N PHE A 215 -14.13 12.16 10.33
CA PHE A 215 -14.17 11.80 11.75
C PHE A 215 -13.05 12.43 12.57
N HIS A 216 -12.08 13.11 11.94
CA HIS A 216 -10.96 13.76 12.62
C HIS A 216 -10.20 12.81 13.57
N ILE A 217 -10.07 11.55 13.18
CA ILE A 217 -9.41 10.51 13.98
C ILE A 217 -7.91 10.64 13.81
N ARG A 218 -7.21 10.99 14.90
CA ARG A 218 -5.74 11.03 14.95
C ARG A 218 -5.16 9.66 14.65
N GLN A 219 -4.03 9.64 13.93
CA GLN A 219 -3.39 8.42 13.40
C GLN A 219 -2.02 8.08 14.03
N ASN A 220 -1.57 8.84 15.03
CA ASN A 220 -0.33 8.60 15.77
C ASN A 220 -0.37 9.19 17.20
N PHE A 221 0.64 8.87 18.02
CA PHE A 221 0.77 9.39 19.38
C PHE A 221 1.25 10.85 19.46
N HIS A 222 1.86 11.38 18.39
CA HIS A 222 2.49 12.70 18.42
C HIS A 222 1.52 13.81 17.94
N PRO A 223 0.99 14.66 18.84
CA PRO A 223 -0.03 15.65 18.48
C PRO A 223 0.49 16.71 17.50
N ASN A 224 1.77 17.05 17.59
CA ASN A 224 2.36 18.16 16.82
C ASN A 224 3.10 17.71 15.55
N LYS A 225 3.05 16.41 15.23
CA LYS A 225 3.75 15.85 14.08
C LYS A 225 2.86 14.82 13.38
N PRO A 226 2.00 15.26 12.44
CA PRO A 226 1.11 14.33 11.76
C PRO A 226 1.91 13.26 11.00
N PRO A 227 1.36 12.04 10.85
CA PRO A 227 1.99 11.03 10.03
C PRO A 227 1.97 11.46 8.56
N ARG A 228 2.92 10.94 7.77
CA ARG A 228 3.15 11.37 6.38
C ARG A 228 1.89 11.28 5.50
N ALA A 229 1.02 10.30 5.72
CA ALA A 229 -0.25 10.15 5.02
C ALA A 229 -1.16 11.35 5.24
N ILE A 230 -1.31 11.81 6.48
CA ILE A 230 -2.11 12.99 6.82
C ILE A 230 -1.48 14.25 6.23
N SER A 231 -0.15 14.40 6.32
CA SER A 231 0.53 15.52 5.66
C SER A 231 0.34 15.55 4.14
N ILE A 232 0.30 14.38 3.49
CA ILE A 232 0.05 14.29 2.04
C ILE A 232 -1.42 14.62 1.72
N LEU A 233 -2.36 14.17 2.55
CA LEU A 233 -3.78 14.53 2.39
C LEU A 233 -3.99 16.04 2.49
N HIS A 234 -3.46 16.68 3.53
CA HIS A 234 -3.60 18.13 3.70
C HIS A 234 -2.94 18.91 2.57
N ALA A 235 -1.76 18.47 2.12
CA ALA A 235 -1.09 19.07 0.98
C ALA A 235 -1.85 18.86 -0.35
N SER A 236 -2.71 17.85 -0.44
CA SER A 236 -3.43 17.51 -1.67
C SER A 236 -4.83 18.10 -1.75
N PHE A 237 -5.50 18.24 -0.60
CA PHE A 237 -6.91 18.60 -0.53
C PHE A 237 -7.20 19.79 0.39
N GLY A 238 -6.21 20.32 1.10
CA GLY A 238 -6.37 21.37 2.11
C GLY A 238 -6.60 20.80 3.52
N GLU A 239 -6.66 21.67 4.53
CA GLU A 239 -6.88 21.23 5.93
C GLU A 239 -8.34 20.87 6.23
N THR A 240 -9.27 21.32 5.40
CA THR A 240 -10.70 21.10 5.56
C THR A 240 -11.23 20.05 4.58
N ALA A 241 -12.33 19.39 4.95
CA ALA A 241 -12.92 18.33 4.15
C ALA A 241 -13.33 18.85 2.76
N PRO A 242 -12.77 18.31 1.66
CA PRO A 242 -13.09 18.78 0.30
C PRO A 242 -14.43 18.23 -0.22
N GLY A 243 -15.17 17.46 0.58
CA GLY A 243 -16.36 16.70 0.18
C GLY A 243 -16.11 15.19 0.13
N ASP A 244 -16.95 14.47 -0.60
CA ASP A 244 -16.79 13.03 -0.81
C ASP A 244 -15.68 12.76 -1.84
N LEU A 245 -14.77 11.84 -1.52
CA LEU A 245 -13.60 11.51 -2.35
C LEU A 245 -14.03 11.06 -3.74
N ASP A 246 -15.12 10.30 -3.86
CA ASP A 246 -15.57 9.75 -5.13
C ASP A 246 -16.26 10.82 -6.03
N LEU A 247 -16.57 11.99 -5.47
CA LEU A 247 -17.12 13.14 -6.20
C LEU A 247 -16.07 14.20 -6.57
N LEU A 248 -14.81 14.01 -6.14
CA LEU A 248 -13.72 14.94 -6.45
C LEU A 248 -13.24 14.80 -7.89
N ASP A 249 -12.57 15.84 -8.39
CA ASP A 249 -11.85 15.80 -9.66
C ASP A 249 -10.86 14.63 -9.68
N LYS A 250 -11.09 13.69 -10.60
CA LYS A 250 -10.28 12.48 -10.76
C LYS A 250 -8.79 12.78 -10.93
N ARG A 251 -8.43 13.87 -11.62
CA ARG A 251 -7.02 14.27 -11.79
C ARG A 251 -6.39 14.63 -10.44
N LYS A 252 -7.11 15.35 -9.57
CA LYS A 252 -6.63 15.68 -8.22
C LYS A 252 -6.46 14.42 -7.37
N VAL A 253 -7.38 13.46 -7.49
CA VAL A 253 -7.32 12.17 -6.78
C VAL A 253 -6.11 11.35 -7.27
N ASP A 254 -5.87 11.30 -8.58
CA ASP A 254 -4.72 10.62 -9.17
C ASP A 254 -3.39 11.26 -8.71
N GLU A 255 -3.30 12.60 -8.70
CA GLU A 255 -2.13 13.32 -8.19
C GLU A 255 -1.88 13.05 -6.69
N ALA A 256 -2.95 13.00 -5.89
CA ALA A 256 -2.85 12.66 -4.48
C ALA A 256 -2.34 11.21 -4.30
N ARG A 257 -2.86 10.26 -5.07
CA ARG A 257 -2.38 8.87 -5.09
C ARG A 257 -0.90 8.80 -5.45
N ASP A 258 -0.46 9.57 -6.43
CA ASP A 258 0.96 9.61 -6.85
C ASP A 258 1.85 10.20 -5.75
N ARG A 259 1.38 11.20 -5.00
CA ARG A 259 2.07 11.69 -3.80
C ARG A 259 2.11 10.66 -2.68
N PHE A 260 1.06 9.87 -2.49
CA PHE A 260 1.05 8.73 -1.56
C PHE A 260 2.05 7.67 -1.97
N LEU A 261 2.06 7.29 -3.25
CA LEU A 261 3.00 6.35 -3.83
C LEU A 261 4.42 6.84 -3.60
N ALA A 262 4.77 8.05 -4.05
CA ALA A 262 6.11 8.60 -3.92
C ALA A 262 6.53 8.83 -2.46
N GLY A 263 5.60 9.28 -1.60
CA GLY A 263 5.88 9.76 -0.25
C GLY A 263 5.84 8.71 0.86
N ILE A 264 5.21 7.54 0.62
CA ILE A 264 5.06 6.45 1.60
C ILE A 264 5.66 5.15 1.10
N PHE A 265 5.39 4.79 -0.16
CA PHE A 265 5.79 3.50 -0.72
C PHE A 265 7.04 3.60 -1.60
N GLY A 266 7.33 4.76 -2.16
CA GLY A 266 8.52 5.06 -2.92
C GLY A 266 9.70 5.49 -2.04
N HIS A 267 10.78 5.93 -2.68
CA HIS A 267 12.06 6.30 -2.08
C HIS A 267 12.05 7.64 -1.32
N ALA A 268 11.00 7.92 -0.56
CA ALA A 268 10.72 9.23 0.01
C ALA A 268 11.77 9.75 1.01
N ARG A 269 12.67 8.91 1.53
CA ARG A 269 13.64 9.27 2.60
C ARG A 269 14.76 8.26 2.90
N ARG A 270 14.85 7.16 2.15
CA ARG A 270 15.82 6.06 2.20
C ARG A 270 15.49 5.18 0.99
N LYS A 271 16.41 4.32 0.53
CA LYS A 271 16.28 3.48 -0.68
C LYS A 271 15.12 2.46 -0.66
N THR A 272 14.15 2.59 0.24
CA THR A 272 13.06 1.61 0.44
C THR A 272 11.76 2.25 0.93
N SER A 273 10.64 1.55 0.71
CA SER A 273 9.31 1.92 1.22
C SER A 273 9.30 2.13 2.76
N LEU A 274 8.50 3.08 3.25
CA LEU A 274 8.37 3.34 4.69
C LEU A 274 7.64 2.23 5.44
N VAL A 275 6.87 1.40 4.73
CA VAL A 275 5.94 0.44 5.33
C VAL A 275 6.28 -1.00 4.95
N ILE A 276 6.54 -1.24 3.66
CA ILE A 276 6.63 -2.60 3.09
C ILE A 276 7.75 -3.43 3.74
N PRO A 277 9.01 -2.96 3.84
CA PRO A 277 10.05 -3.65 4.59
C PRO A 277 9.72 -3.87 6.07
N ARG A 278 9.08 -2.88 6.71
CA ARG A 278 8.97 -2.81 8.17
C ARG A 278 7.84 -3.64 8.75
N PHE A 279 6.86 -4.02 7.94
CA PHE A 279 5.72 -4.80 8.37
C PHE A 279 6.14 -6.16 8.93
N GLN A 280 7.06 -6.85 8.25
CA GLN A 280 7.54 -8.19 8.63
C GLN A 280 8.80 -8.17 9.52
N ASN A 281 9.28 -6.99 9.91
CA ASN A 281 10.47 -6.86 10.76
C ASN A 281 10.07 -6.83 12.25
N VAL A 282 9.49 -7.92 12.75
CA VAL A 282 9.26 -8.07 14.20
C VAL A 282 10.40 -8.90 14.78
N ARG A 283 11.15 -8.30 15.71
CA ARG A 283 12.17 -9.01 16.49
C ARG A 283 11.43 -10.05 17.34
N GLY A 284 11.50 -11.31 16.93
CA GLY A 284 10.99 -12.43 17.72
C GLY A 284 11.84 -12.56 18.98
N GLY A 285 11.22 -12.48 20.16
CA GLY A 285 11.83 -13.02 21.37
C GLY A 285 11.81 -14.55 21.30
N GLN A 286 12.94 -15.19 21.60
CA GLN A 286 13.23 -16.63 21.72
C GLN A 286 12.76 -17.61 20.61
N SER A 287 11.91 -17.20 19.67
CA SER A 287 11.50 -17.94 18.48
C SER A 287 11.91 -17.12 17.25
N GLY A 288 12.52 -17.77 16.26
CA GLY A 288 13.14 -17.15 15.09
C GLY A 288 12.37 -15.97 14.49
N GLY A 289 13.10 -14.97 13.99
CA GLY A 289 12.52 -13.74 13.46
C GLY A 289 11.46 -13.98 12.38
N THR A 290 10.47 -13.11 12.31
CA THR A 290 9.39 -13.14 11.29
C THR A 290 9.79 -12.50 9.96
N ALA A 291 11.07 -12.17 9.81
CA ALA A 291 11.60 -11.44 8.67
C ALA A 291 11.40 -12.24 7.38
N GLY A 292 10.64 -11.67 6.44
CA GLY A 292 10.42 -12.28 5.13
C GLY A 292 9.37 -13.39 5.10
N ALA A 293 8.63 -13.67 6.19
CA ALA A 293 7.67 -14.77 6.26
C ALA A 293 6.47 -14.65 5.29
N PHE A 294 6.03 -13.43 4.94
CA PHE A 294 4.77 -13.25 4.19
C PHE A 294 4.96 -12.96 2.71
N TYR A 295 5.96 -12.16 2.37
CA TYR A 295 6.18 -11.66 1.01
C TYR A 295 7.62 -11.23 0.79
N GLU A 296 8.04 -11.29 -0.46
CA GLU A 296 9.20 -10.57 -0.99
C GLU A 296 8.76 -9.22 -1.58
N TYR A 297 9.68 -8.29 -1.77
CA TYR A 297 9.38 -6.99 -2.38
C TYR A 297 10.57 -6.44 -3.15
N ASP A 298 10.28 -5.62 -4.15
CA ASP A 298 11.24 -4.86 -4.95
C ASP A 298 10.79 -3.39 -5.00
N ASP A 299 11.51 -2.53 -4.28
CA ASP A 299 11.21 -1.09 -4.24
C ASP A 299 11.52 -0.36 -5.57
N ASP A 300 12.41 -0.89 -6.42
CA ASP A 300 12.70 -0.32 -7.74
C ASP A 300 11.62 -0.68 -8.77
N ALA A 301 11.10 -1.91 -8.67
CA ALA A 301 9.96 -2.36 -9.46
C ALA A 301 8.62 -1.89 -8.86
N GLN A 302 8.63 -1.44 -7.59
CA GLN A 302 7.44 -1.08 -6.82
C GLN A 302 6.42 -2.22 -6.74
N MET A 303 6.93 -3.43 -6.47
CA MET A 303 6.13 -4.65 -6.43
C MET A 303 6.36 -5.41 -5.13
N LEU A 304 5.29 -6.00 -4.61
CA LEU A 304 5.30 -6.98 -3.53
C LEU A 304 4.85 -8.33 -4.08
N THR A 305 5.51 -9.41 -3.70
CA THR A 305 5.21 -10.77 -4.19
C THR A 305 4.93 -11.67 -2.99
N LEU A 306 3.68 -12.12 -2.83
CA LEU A 306 3.28 -12.98 -1.71
C LEU A 306 3.90 -14.37 -1.85
N ARG A 307 4.41 -14.91 -0.73
CA ARG A 307 4.86 -16.31 -0.69
C ARG A 307 3.65 -17.24 -0.81
N PRO A 308 3.74 -18.38 -1.52
CA PRO A 308 2.60 -19.29 -1.69
C PRO A 308 1.95 -19.74 -0.38
N ALA A 309 2.74 -20.10 0.64
CA ALA A 309 2.23 -20.50 1.96
C ALA A 309 1.51 -19.35 2.67
N ALA A 310 2.05 -18.13 2.59
CA ALA A 310 1.44 -16.93 3.16
C ALA A 310 0.15 -16.56 2.43
N LEU A 311 0.12 -16.62 1.10
CA LEU A 311 -1.08 -16.39 0.30
C LEU A 311 -2.20 -17.37 0.68
N ALA A 312 -1.86 -18.66 0.77
CA ALA A 312 -2.81 -19.69 1.20
C ALA A 312 -3.32 -19.45 2.62
N PHE A 313 -2.44 -19.08 3.56
CA PHE A 313 -2.81 -18.72 4.93
C PHE A 313 -3.76 -17.51 4.97
N LEU A 314 -3.41 -16.42 4.28
CA LEU A 314 -4.18 -15.17 4.26
C LEU A 314 -5.57 -15.39 3.64
N ARG A 315 -5.68 -16.14 2.53
CA ARG A 315 -6.97 -16.46 1.90
C ARG A 315 -7.84 -17.33 2.80
N ARG A 316 -7.31 -18.44 3.31
CA ARG A 316 -8.07 -19.38 4.17
C ARG A 316 -8.57 -18.72 5.45
N ASN A 317 -7.80 -17.79 6.02
CA ASN A 317 -8.12 -17.14 7.30
C ASN A 317 -8.66 -15.72 7.13
N HIS A 318 -8.96 -15.27 5.91
CA HIS A 318 -9.29 -13.88 5.60
C HIS A 318 -10.35 -13.29 6.54
N ALA A 319 -11.45 -14.01 6.79
CA ALA A 319 -12.54 -13.52 7.63
C ALA A 319 -12.10 -13.25 9.08
N VAL A 320 -11.28 -14.14 9.66
CA VAL A 320 -10.79 -14.00 11.04
C VAL A 320 -9.70 -12.94 11.12
N LEU A 321 -8.75 -12.95 10.19
CA LEU A 321 -7.65 -11.98 10.17
C LEU A 321 -8.16 -10.56 9.93
N SER A 322 -9.16 -10.37 9.06
CA SER A 322 -9.76 -9.06 8.84
C SER A 322 -10.44 -8.51 10.10
N LYS A 323 -11.14 -9.36 10.86
CA LYS A 323 -11.70 -8.98 12.17
C LYS A 323 -10.60 -8.63 13.17
N ALA A 324 -9.53 -9.42 13.24
CA ALA A 324 -8.39 -9.15 14.12
C ALA A 324 -7.70 -7.81 13.78
N VAL A 325 -7.44 -7.54 12.49
CA VAL A 325 -6.85 -6.27 12.04
C VAL A 325 -7.73 -5.08 12.43
N LEU A 326 -9.04 -5.17 12.23
CA LEU A 326 -9.97 -4.09 12.60
C LEU A 326 -10.05 -3.89 14.12
N ALA A 327 -10.10 -4.97 14.89
CA ALA A 327 -10.12 -4.90 16.35
C ALA A 327 -8.84 -4.24 16.89
N GLU A 328 -7.65 -4.71 16.47
CA GLU A 328 -6.38 -4.14 16.92
C GLU A 328 -6.16 -2.70 16.44
N TRP A 329 -6.64 -2.38 15.24
CA TRP A 329 -6.63 -0.99 14.76
C TRP A 329 -7.55 -0.11 15.62
N ALA A 330 -8.76 -0.55 15.94
CA ALA A 330 -9.69 0.19 16.81
C ALA A 330 -9.10 0.43 18.22
N LYS A 331 -8.53 -0.61 18.85
CA LYS A 331 -7.83 -0.48 20.14
C LYS A 331 -6.69 0.54 20.08
N PHE A 332 -5.90 0.50 19.01
CA PHE A 332 -4.82 1.46 18.82
C PHE A 332 -5.35 2.89 18.70
N LEU A 333 -6.40 3.10 17.90
CA LEU A 333 -7.03 4.40 17.69
C LEU A 333 -7.63 4.98 18.97
N GLU A 334 -8.31 4.15 19.77
CA GLU A 334 -8.86 4.54 21.08
C GLU A 334 -7.77 5.10 22.02
N ARG A 335 -6.58 4.48 22.03
CA ARG A 335 -5.46 4.94 22.87
C ARG A 335 -4.91 6.32 22.47
N ILE A 336 -5.00 6.70 21.19
CA ILE A 336 -4.48 7.97 20.69
C ILE A 336 -5.57 9.05 20.57
N ASN A 337 -6.84 8.66 20.68
CA ASN A 337 -8.01 9.54 20.63
C ASN A 337 -8.87 9.34 21.90
N PRO A 338 -8.43 9.85 23.07
CA PRO A 338 -9.13 9.62 24.35
C PRO A 338 -10.50 10.31 24.45
N SER A 339 -10.86 11.14 23.48
CA SER A 339 -12.20 11.72 23.35
C SER A 339 -13.22 10.78 22.69
N LEU A 340 -12.79 9.62 22.18
CA LEU A 340 -13.70 8.61 21.65
C LEU A 340 -14.42 7.87 22.79
N PRO A 341 -15.59 7.24 22.53
CA PRO A 341 -16.33 6.50 23.57
C PRO A 341 -15.67 5.23 24.12
N MET A 342 -14.44 4.89 23.69
CA MET A 342 -13.65 3.74 24.18
C MET A 342 -14.41 2.40 24.22
N LEU A 343 -15.22 2.12 23.19
CA LEU A 343 -16.10 0.95 23.17
C LEU A 343 -15.32 -0.37 23.28
N VAL A 344 -14.18 -0.49 22.60
CA VAL A 344 -13.38 -1.71 22.67
C VAL A 344 -12.81 -1.88 24.08
N ALA A 345 -12.24 -0.82 24.66
CA ALA A 345 -11.74 -0.87 26.03
C ALA A 345 -12.82 -1.20 27.08
N LYS A 346 -14.07 -0.78 26.87
CA LYS A 346 -15.20 -1.11 27.76
C LYS A 346 -15.61 -2.57 27.69
N ILE A 347 -15.50 -3.19 26.51
CA ILE A 347 -15.80 -4.62 26.34
C ILE A 347 -14.69 -5.48 26.95
N GLU A 348 -13.43 -5.06 26.85
CA GLU A 348 -12.28 -5.86 27.31
C GLU A 348 -11.96 -5.74 28.80
N ARG A 349 -12.44 -4.68 29.48
CA ARG A 349 -12.15 -4.46 30.90
C ARG A 349 -13.35 -4.84 31.77
N ASP A 350 -13.28 -6.04 32.35
CA ASP A 350 -14.30 -6.58 33.26
C ASP A 350 -14.52 -5.70 34.51
N GLU A 351 -13.49 -4.99 34.99
CA GLU A 351 -13.57 -4.07 36.14
C GLU A 351 -12.73 -2.81 35.94
N ALA A 352 -13.23 -1.84 35.20
CA ALA A 352 -12.57 -0.54 35.16
C ALA A 352 -12.82 0.25 36.45
N ARG A 353 -11.87 0.17 37.38
CA ARG A 353 -11.86 1.04 38.57
C ARG A 353 -11.53 2.47 38.16
N ARG A 354 -12.51 3.37 38.35
CA ARG A 354 -12.34 4.82 38.22
C ARG A 354 -11.20 5.26 39.14
N ARG A 355 -10.27 6.07 38.64
CA ARG A 355 -9.18 6.57 39.50
C ARG A 355 -9.72 7.61 40.47
N PRO A 356 -9.20 7.69 41.72
CA PRO A 356 -9.57 8.76 42.63
C PRO A 356 -9.20 10.13 42.04
N LEU A 357 -10.18 11.02 41.86
CA LEU A 357 -9.98 12.38 41.34
C LEU A 357 -9.49 13.39 42.41
N THR A 358 -9.11 12.91 43.58
CA THR A 358 -8.74 13.75 44.74
C THR A 358 -7.54 14.66 44.45
N GLY A 359 -6.61 14.22 43.60
CA GLY A 359 -5.48 15.04 43.15
C GLY A 359 -5.90 16.26 42.33
N TYR A 360 -6.86 16.10 41.41
CA TYR A 360 -7.40 17.19 40.58
C TYR A 360 -8.14 18.22 41.42
N ARG A 361 -8.91 17.77 42.42
CA ARG A 361 -9.65 18.67 43.32
C ARG A 361 -8.73 19.71 43.97
N ARG A 362 -7.58 19.26 44.50
CA ARG A 362 -6.62 20.15 45.16
C ARG A 362 -5.96 21.13 44.19
N LEU A 363 -5.67 20.69 42.97
CA LEU A 363 -5.08 21.53 41.93
C LEU A 363 -6.07 22.61 41.46
N TYR A 364 -7.29 22.21 41.13
CA TYR A 364 -8.29 23.13 40.56
C TYR A 364 -8.76 24.16 41.57
N LEU A 365 -8.88 23.81 42.85
CA LEU A 365 -9.25 24.77 43.90
C LEU A 365 -8.20 25.88 44.13
N ARG A 366 -6.97 25.72 43.64
CA ARG A 366 -5.97 26.79 43.64
C ARG A 366 -6.20 27.83 42.54
N GLN A 367 -6.94 27.48 41.49
CA GLN A 367 -7.12 28.28 40.28
C GLN A 367 -8.57 28.77 40.11
N TRP A 368 -9.54 28.00 40.59
CA TRP A 368 -10.97 28.27 40.45
C TRP A 368 -11.70 28.09 41.78
N CYS A 369 -12.61 29.01 42.07
CA CYS A 369 -13.41 29.03 43.29
C CYS A 369 -14.92 29.17 43.04
N HIS A 370 -15.39 28.91 41.82
CA HIS A 370 -16.81 28.96 41.46
C HIS A 370 -17.26 27.61 40.88
N CYS A 371 -18.52 27.25 41.11
CA CYS A 371 -19.14 26.06 40.55
C CYS A 371 -19.29 26.23 39.03
N PHE A 372 -18.89 25.23 38.25
CA PHE A 372 -19.00 25.28 36.79
C PHE A 372 -20.45 25.41 36.30
N TYR A 373 -21.40 24.82 37.02
CA TYR A 373 -22.80 24.73 36.57
C TYR A 373 -23.66 25.94 36.98
N CYS A 374 -23.57 26.39 38.24
CA CYS A 374 -24.39 27.51 38.74
C CYS A 374 -23.64 28.84 38.85
N GLY A 375 -22.31 28.83 38.74
CA GLY A 375 -21.49 30.04 38.90
C GLY A 375 -21.29 30.49 40.36
N ASP A 376 -21.99 29.90 41.33
CA ASP A 376 -21.86 30.26 42.74
C ASP A 376 -20.46 29.97 43.28
N ARG A 377 -20.03 30.77 44.25
CA ARG A 377 -18.74 30.59 44.90
C ARG A 377 -18.73 29.28 45.68
N LEU A 378 -17.71 28.45 45.44
CA LEU A 378 -17.46 27.22 46.16
C LEU A 378 -16.87 27.55 47.53
N GLU A 379 -17.73 27.68 48.53
CA GLU A 379 -17.33 27.87 49.92
C GLU A 379 -16.78 26.57 50.54
N ARG A 380 -16.18 26.64 51.73
CA ARG A 380 -15.63 25.48 52.44
C ARG A 380 -16.75 24.44 52.68
N GLY A 381 -16.79 23.39 51.86
CA GLY A 381 -17.82 22.34 51.88
C GLY A 381 -17.50 21.14 50.96
N HIS A 382 -18.51 20.32 50.67
CA HIS A 382 -18.41 19.15 49.77
C HIS A 382 -18.31 19.59 48.30
N ILE A 383 -17.08 19.89 47.87
CA ILE A 383 -16.76 20.23 46.48
C ILE A 383 -16.39 18.95 45.73
N HIS A 384 -17.04 18.72 44.61
CA HIS A 384 -16.80 17.56 43.75
C HIS A 384 -15.98 17.95 42.51
N VAL A 385 -15.20 16.99 42.03
CA VAL A 385 -14.68 17.01 40.66
C VAL A 385 -15.61 16.10 39.87
N ASP A 386 -16.33 16.70 38.93
CA ASP A 386 -17.29 16.00 38.07
C ASP A 386 -16.72 15.87 36.65
N HIS A 387 -17.20 14.86 35.93
CA HIS A 387 -16.93 14.71 34.51
C HIS A 387 -18.02 15.40 33.70
N LEU A 388 -17.68 16.40 32.88
CA LEU A 388 -18.64 17.15 32.06
C LEU A 388 -19.44 16.20 31.15
N ILE A 389 -18.74 15.35 30.41
CA ILE A 389 -19.32 14.21 29.68
C ILE A 389 -19.22 12.97 30.58
N PRO A 390 -20.29 12.17 30.76
CA PRO A 390 -20.29 11.04 31.67
C PRO A 390 -19.11 10.09 31.49
N TRP A 391 -18.48 9.69 32.59
CA TRP A 391 -17.38 8.73 32.57
C TRP A 391 -17.80 7.38 31.96
N SER A 392 -19.05 6.96 32.15
CA SER A 392 -19.61 5.77 31.50
C SER A 392 -19.64 5.89 29.96
N TYR A 393 -19.69 7.11 29.42
CA TYR A 393 -19.65 7.37 27.99
C TYR A 393 -18.22 7.49 27.44
N LEU A 394 -17.30 8.21 28.09
CA LEU A 394 -15.93 8.39 27.58
C LEU A 394 -14.91 7.38 28.11
N PHE A 395 -15.13 6.82 29.30
CA PHE A 395 -14.24 5.87 29.96
C PHE A 395 -12.82 6.41 30.23
N ASP A 396 -12.74 7.70 30.57
CA ASP A 396 -11.48 8.42 30.70
C ASP A 396 -11.55 9.52 31.78
N ASP A 397 -10.39 9.80 32.40
CA ASP A 397 -10.21 10.76 33.50
C ASP A 397 -9.32 11.96 33.10
N ASN A 398 -9.25 12.30 31.81
CA ASN A 398 -8.44 13.45 31.37
C ASN A 398 -9.00 14.78 31.87
N ALA A 399 -8.07 15.67 32.24
CA ALA A 399 -8.34 17.00 32.81
C ALA A 399 -9.31 17.88 31.98
N TRP A 400 -9.31 17.75 30.65
CA TRP A 400 -10.19 18.56 29.79
C TRP A 400 -11.68 18.26 29.99
N ASN A 401 -12.02 17.08 30.54
CA ASN A 401 -13.39 16.68 30.83
C ASN A 401 -13.75 16.84 32.32
N LEU A 402 -12.88 17.43 33.15
CA LEU A 402 -13.10 17.57 34.58
C LEU A 402 -13.47 19.00 34.95
N VAL A 403 -14.50 19.16 35.79
CA VAL A 403 -14.97 20.46 36.27
C VAL A 403 -15.20 20.45 37.78
N LEU A 404 -15.12 21.63 38.42
CA LEU A 404 -15.53 21.78 39.81
C LEU A 404 -17.04 22.02 39.91
N ALA A 405 -17.71 21.26 40.78
CA ALA A 405 -19.14 21.39 41.01
C ALA A 405 -19.47 21.42 42.50
N CYS A 406 -20.51 22.18 42.86
CA CYS A 406 -21.14 22.04 44.18
C CYS A 406 -21.89 20.71 44.26
N GLN A 407 -22.13 20.23 45.48
CA GLN A 407 -22.83 18.98 45.73
C GLN A 407 -24.21 18.93 45.05
N ASP A 408 -24.99 20.01 45.15
CA ASP A 408 -26.35 20.07 44.58
C ASP A 408 -26.35 19.92 43.06
N CYS A 409 -25.45 20.61 42.36
CA CYS A 409 -25.34 20.51 40.90
C CYS A 409 -24.85 19.13 40.47
N ASN A 410 -23.85 18.58 41.16
CA ASN A 410 -23.31 17.26 40.83
C ASN A 410 -24.35 16.15 41.02
N LEU A 411 -25.16 16.22 42.08
CA LEU A 411 -26.21 15.24 42.34
C LEU A 411 -27.38 15.36 41.36
N LYS A 412 -27.73 16.57 40.89
CA LYS A 412 -28.78 16.78 39.89
C LYS A 412 -28.43 16.29 38.48
N LYS A 413 -27.14 16.27 38.15
CA LYS A 413 -26.66 15.83 36.83
C LYS A 413 -26.65 14.30 36.67
N GLY A 414 -26.49 13.58 37.79
CA GLY A 414 -26.27 12.13 37.86
C GLY A 414 -27.45 11.29 37.39
#